data_AF-A0A1F7Q8M6-F1
#
_entry.id   AF-A0A1F7Q8M6-F1
#
_cell.length_a   1.000
_cell.length_b   1.000
_cell.length_c   1.000
_cell.angle_alpha   90.00
_cell.angle_beta   90.00
_cell.angle_gamma   90.00
#
_symmetry.space_group_name_H-M   'P 1'
#
loop_
_entity.id
_entity.type
_entity.pdbx_description
1 polymer ?
#
loop_
_entity_poly.entity_id
_entity_poly.type
_entity_poly.pdbx_seq_one_letter_code
_entity_poly.pdbx_strand_id
1 'polypeptide(L)'
;MKLSVAALFLLVVWQGSGVTLRAASGSEEARASSEAFLRGRAVYEANCAVCHGTGGDGNGMAAHMFRVRPRDFRRGLFKFRSTPSGSLPMAGDLVRTITEGIRWTGMVGRPDLSEADRRAVVRYIETFSPRFTGERPSSSVAVPPAPPESPDLVAQGGRLYRDAECGKCHGDRGRGDGASAPGMKDDWGWPTRPTDLTWRPLKRGSTPDGTYLTIATGLLGTPMPSYGDSLESREIWALVYYLESLVPAEHRLSPLRPLGEEQAGWMVIRMHGMMGPGMMRRMPRMPMMR
;
A
#
# COMPACT_ATOMS: atom_id res chain seq x y z
N MET A 1 31.68 -11.64 96.70
CA MET A 1 31.91 -11.60 95.24
C MET A 1 30.62 -11.98 94.54
N LYS A 2 29.89 -11.02 93.96
CA LYS A 2 28.61 -11.24 93.27
C LYS A 2 28.83 -11.06 91.77
N LEU A 3 28.35 -12.04 90.99
CA LEU A 3 28.34 -12.09 89.52
C LEU A 3 27.36 -11.06 88.93
N SER A 4 27.72 -10.41 87.82
CA SER A 4 26.80 -9.63 86.98
C SER A 4 27.06 -9.85 85.48
N VAL A 5 26.09 -10.56 84.89
CA VAL A 5 25.51 -10.58 83.53
C VAL A 5 26.12 -9.67 82.44
N ALA A 6 26.54 -10.30 81.34
CA ALA A 6 26.81 -9.66 80.04
C ALA A 6 25.53 -9.62 79.18
N ALA A 7 25.22 -8.46 78.59
CA ALA A 7 24.07 -8.25 77.72
C ALA A 7 24.43 -8.52 76.25
N LEU A 8 23.65 -9.40 75.61
CA LEU A 8 23.69 -9.69 74.18
C LEU A 8 22.62 -8.82 73.48
N PHE A 9 23.04 -7.91 72.59
CA PHE A 9 22.11 -7.20 71.70
C PHE A 9 22.04 -7.91 70.35
N LEU A 10 20.87 -8.48 70.04
CA LEU A 10 20.49 -8.97 68.71
C LEU A 10 20.22 -7.77 67.78
N LEU A 11 21.05 -7.57 66.77
CA LEU A 11 20.74 -6.75 65.60
C LEU A 11 20.22 -7.67 64.49
N VAL A 12 18.88 -7.75 64.37
CA VAL A 12 18.22 -8.35 63.21
C VAL A 12 18.25 -7.34 62.08
N VAL A 13 19.16 -7.54 61.12
CA VAL A 13 19.16 -6.79 59.85
C VAL A 13 18.26 -7.53 58.87
N TRP A 14 17.01 -7.07 58.75
CA TRP A 14 16.07 -7.56 57.75
C TRP A 14 16.36 -6.85 56.41
N GLN A 15 17.11 -7.50 55.52
CA GLN A 15 17.24 -7.03 54.14
C GLN A 15 15.94 -7.36 53.39
N GLY A 16 15.08 -6.36 53.22
CA GLY A 16 13.90 -6.46 52.37
C GLY A 16 14.31 -6.61 50.91
N SER A 17 14.18 -7.83 50.37
CA SER A 17 14.19 -8.06 48.93
C SER A 17 12.94 -7.41 48.34
N GLY A 18 13.10 -6.22 47.77
CA GLY A 18 12.06 -5.60 46.95
C GLY A 18 11.86 -6.42 45.68
N VAL A 19 10.84 -7.28 45.67
CA VAL A 19 10.30 -7.81 44.42
C VAL A 19 9.52 -6.68 43.75
N THR A 20 10.10 -6.08 42.72
CA THR A 20 9.35 -5.17 41.83
C THR A 20 8.46 -6.03 40.92
N LEU A 21 7.18 -6.18 41.27
CA LEU A 21 6.19 -6.70 40.32
C LEU A 21 6.01 -5.68 39.19
N ARG A 22 6.64 -5.94 38.04
CA ARG A 22 6.38 -5.24 36.78
C ARG A 22 5.12 -5.84 36.15
N ALA A 23 3.93 -5.29 36.49
CA ALA A 23 2.64 -5.77 35.98
C ALA A 23 1.81 -4.70 35.22
N ALA A 24 2.38 -3.53 34.90
CA ALA A 24 1.63 -2.41 34.30
C ALA A 24 1.70 -2.32 32.76
N SER A 25 2.61 -3.03 32.08
CA SER A 25 2.83 -2.85 30.63
C SER A 25 1.68 -3.37 29.77
N GLY A 26 1.05 -4.48 30.15
CA GLY A 26 0.01 -5.12 29.33
C GLY A 26 -1.28 -4.29 29.19
N SER A 27 -1.69 -3.56 30.22
CA SER A 27 -2.90 -2.71 30.17
C SER A 27 -2.67 -1.42 29.37
N GLU A 28 -1.46 -0.85 29.45
CA GLU A 28 -1.09 0.34 28.70
C GLU A 28 -0.89 0.01 27.21
N GLU A 29 -0.24 -1.11 26.89
CA GLU A 29 -0.09 -1.60 25.52
C GLU A 29 -1.44 -1.95 24.88
N ALA A 30 -2.33 -2.63 25.61
CA ALA A 30 -3.68 -2.94 25.13
C ALA A 30 -4.50 -1.68 24.88
N ARG A 31 -4.43 -0.69 25.78
CA ARG A 31 -5.11 0.60 25.61
C ARG A 31 -4.55 1.37 24.41
N ALA A 32 -3.23 1.46 24.28
CA ALA A 32 -2.58 2.13 23.15
C ALA A 32 -2.94 1.46 21.82
N SER A 33 -3.02 0.13 21.80
CA SER A 33 -3.49 -0.65 20.64
C SER A 33 -4.95 -0.36 20.29
N SER A 34 -5.83 -0.27 21.29
CA SER A 34 -7.24 0.09 21.11
C SER A 34 -7.41 1.53 20.60
N GLU A 35 -6.68 2.50 21.15
CA GLU A 35 -6.71 3.90 20.71
C GLU A 35 -6.17 4.03 19.27
N ALA A 36 -5.08 3.32 18.96
CA ALA A 36 -4.53 3.21 17.62
C ALA A 36 -5.52 2.63 16.60
N PHE A 37 -6.30 1.62 16.99
CA PHE A 37 -7.33 1.02 16.15
C PHE A 37 -8.50 1.99 15.91
N LEU A 38 -9.03 2.61 16.98
CA LEU A 38 -10.13 3.58 16.87
C LEU A 38 -9.73 4.80 16.03
N ARG A 39 -8.49 5.27 16.18
CA ARG A 39 -7.93 6.32 15.32
C ARG A 39 -7.88 5.89 13.86
N GLY A 40 -7.38 4.68 13.58
CA GLY A 40 -7.32 4.13 12.23
C GLY A 40 -8.68 4.01 11.58
N ARG A 41 -9.69 3.55 12.33
CA ARG A 41 -11.08 3.48 11.91
C ARG A 41 -11.64 4.86 11.58
N ALA A 42 -11.46 5.84 12.46
CA ALA A 42 -11.94 7.21 12.23
C ALA A 42 -11.32 7.83 10.97
N VAL A 43 -10.01 7.63 10.76
CA VAL A 43 -9.33 8.05 9.52
C VAL A 43 -9.93 7.34 8.31
N TYR A 44 -10.13 6.01 8.37
CA TYR A 44 -10.70 5.24 7.27
C TYR A 44 -12.11 5.71 6.89
N GLU A 45 -13.00 5.87 7.87
CA GLU A 45 -14.38 6.30 7.66
C GLU A 45 -14.44 7.68 6.99
N ALA A 46 -13.62 8.63 7.46
CA ALA A 46 -13.62 9.99 6.94
C ALA A 46 -12.94 10.16 5.57
N ASN A 47 -12.07 9.23 5.17
CA ASN A 47 -11.15 9.45 4.05
C ASN A 47 -11.13 8.36 2.98
N CYS A 48 -11.50 7.13 3.33
CA CYS A 48 -11.29 5.95 2.49
C CYS A 48 -12.60 5.26 2.14
N ALA A 49 -13.54 5.19 3.09
CA ALA A 49 -14.78 4.42 2.97
C ALA A 49 -15.69 4.88 1.82
N VAL A 50 -15.64 6.17 1.43
CA VAL A 50 -16.41 6.69 0.29
C VAL A 50 -16.10 5.97 -1.02
N CYS A 51 -14.85 5.50 -1.20
CA CYS A 51 -14.42 4.71 -2.36
C CYS A 51 -14.31 3.22 -2.02
N HIS A 52 -13.68 2.88 -0.90
CA HIS A 52 -13.35 1.48 -0.56
C HIS A 52 -14.46 0.72 0.18
N GLY A 53 -15.57 1.39 0.51
CA GLY A 53 -16.67 0.81 1.28
C GLY A 53 -16.36 0.74 2.78
N THR A 54 -17.39 0.82 3.62
CA THR A 54 -17.23 0.71 5.08
C THR A 54 -16.72 -0.66 5.50
N GLY A 55 -17.05 -1.71 4.75
CA GLY A 55 -16.56 -3.07 4.93
C GLY A 55 -15.26 -3.41 4.17
N GLY A 56 -14.61 -2.43 3.53
CA GLY A 56 -13.36 -2.63 2.80
C GLY A 56 -13.49 -3.49 1.54
N ASP A 57 -14.68 -3.59 0.97
CA ASP A 57 -15.01 -4.46 -0.17
C ASP A 57 -14.77 -3.81 -1.55
N GLY A 58 -14.34 -2.55 -1.56
CA GLY A 58 -14.12 -1.79 -2.80
C GLY A 58 -15.40 -1.23 -3.43
N ASN A 59 -16.56 -1.33 -2.76
CA ASN A 59 -17.87 -0.86 -3.27
C ASN A 59 -18.40 0.34 -2.48
N GLY A 60 -17.54 1.32 -2.18
CA GLY A 60 -18.00 2.59 -1.63
C GLY A 60 -18.92 3.33 -2.61
N MET A 61 -19.68 4.31 -2.10
CA MET A 61 -20.65 5.08 -2.89
C MET A 61 -20.05 5.69 -4.18
N ALA A 62 -18.78 6.10 -4.14
CA ALA A 62 -18.08 6.67 -5.29
C ALA A 62 -17.38 5.62 -6.17
N ALA A 63 -17.34 4.34 -5.78
CA ALA A 63 -16.58 3.30 -6.48
C ALA A 63 -16.96 3.15 -7.96
N HIS A 64 -18.24 3.31 -8.27
CA HIS A 64 -18.79 3.17 -9.63
C HIS A 64 -18.41 4.31 -10.57
N MET A 65 -17.88 5.42 -10.05
CA MET A 65 -17.42 6.55 -10.85
C MET A 65 -16.07 6.29 -11.54
N PHE A 66 -15.34 5.26 -11.10
CA PHE A 66 -13.98 4.98 -11.54
C PHE A 66 -13.92 3.71 -12.39
N ARG A 67 -13.20 3.80 -13.51
CA ARG A 67 -12.83 2.67 -14.38
C ARG A 67 -11.89 1.73 -13.63
N VAL A 68 -10.92 2.27 -12.89
CA VAL A 68 -10.11 1.45 -11.98
C VAL A 68 -10.86 1.34 -10.66
N ARG A 69 -11.49 0.18 -10.45
CA ARG A 69 -12.22 -0.11 -9.21
C ARG A 69 -11.32 0.06 -7.98
N PRO A 70 -11.85 0.64 -6.88
CA PRO A 70 -11.18 0.64 -5.59
C PRO A 70 -10.83 -0.79 -5.14
N ARG A 71 -9.74 -0.91 -4.39
CA ARG A 71 -9.27 -2.22 -3.90
C ARG A 71 -10.26 -2.79 -2.89
N ASP A 72 -10.66 -4.04 -3.12
CA ASP A 72 -11.22 -4.93 -2.10
C ASP A 72 -10.09 -5.45 -1.21
N PHE A 73 -10.08 -5.03 0.06
CA PHE A 73 -9.06 -5.38 1.03
C PHE A 73 -9.28 -6.76 1.65
N ARG A 74 -10.48 -7.34 1.55
CA ARG A 74 -10.87 -8.56 2.28
C ARG A 74 -10.10 -9.80 1.85
N ARG A 75 -9.56 -9.81 0.63
CA ARG A 75 -8.72 -10.90 0.11
C ARG A 75 -7.24 -10.76 0.50
N GLY A 76 -6.81 -9.62 1.06
CA GLY A 76 -5.40 -9.36 1.38
C GLY A 76 -4.48 -9.32 0.14
N LEU A 77 -5.01 -9.04 -1.05
CA LEU A 77 -4.25 -9.01 -2.30
C LEU A 77 -3.91 -7.56 -2.67
N PHE A 78 -2.62 -7.20 -2.61
CA PHE A 78 -2.16 -5.84 -2.90
C PHE A 78 -1.24 -5.81 -4.12
N LYS A 79 -1.48 -4.87 -5.04
CA LYS A 79 -0.70 -4.74 -6.28
C LYS A 79 0.74 -4.28 -6.02
N PHE A 80 0.90 -3.22 -5.23
CA PHE A 80 2.19 -2.54 -5.07
C PHE A 80 2.85 -2.94 -3.76
N ARG A 81 3.70 -3.97 -3.83
CA ARG A 81 4.43 -4.54 -2.70
C ARG A 81 5.93 -4.44 -2.90
N SER A 82 6.67 -4.64 -1.82
CA SER A 82 8.11 -4.91 -1.81
C SER A 82 8.39 -6.40 -1.55
N THR A 83 7.37 -7.21 -1.29
CA THR A 83 7.48 -8.65 -1.00
C THR A 83 7.25 -9.49 -2.27
N PRO A 84 7.75 -10.73 -2.31
CA PRO A 84 7.54 -11.66 -3.43
C PRO A 84 6.07 -11.88 -3.78
N SER A 85 5.79 -12.40 -4.98
CA SER A 85 4.43 -12.72 -5.40
C SER A 85 3.74 -13.66 -4.40
N GLY A 86 2.44 -13.45 -4.16
CA GLY A 86 1.66 -14.22 -3.17
C GLY A 86 1.79 -13.75 -1.72
N SER A 87 2.91 -13.13 -1.32
CA SER A 87 3.10 -12.59 0.03
C SER A 87 2.23 -11.34 0.31
N LEU A 88 1.87 -11.16 1.58
CA LEU A 88 1.31 -9.91 2.10
C LEU A 88 2.27 -8.71 1.88
N PRO A 89 1.75 -7.48 1.75
CA PRO A 89 2.56 -6.26 1.72
C PRO A 89 3.30 -6.05 3.05
N MET A 90 4.42 -5.35 3.02
CA MET A 90 4.94 -4.72 4.23
C MET A 90 4.05 -3.54 4.62
N ALA A 91 3.94 -3.21 5.91
CA ALA A 91 3.19 -2.02 6.35
C ALA A 91 3.69 -0.73 5.66
N GLY A 92 5.00 -0.64 5.41
CA GLY A 92 5.61 0.46 4.64
C GLY A 92 5.10 0.58 3.20
N ASP A 93 4.73 -0.53 2.55
CA ASP A 93 4.15 -0.50 1.20
C ASP A 93 2.77 0.16 1.19
N LEU A 94 1.95 -0.14 2.20
CA LEU A 94 0.63 0.44 2.37
C LEU A 94 0.72 1.91 2.76
N VAL A 95 1.62 2.26 3.69
CA VAL A 95 1.89 3.66 4.06
C VAL A 95 2.33 4.46 2.84
N ARG A 96 3.27 3.95 2.03
CA ARG A 96 3.71 4.62 0.79
C ARG A 96 2.54 4.81 -0.17
N THR A 97 1.76 3.76 -0.42
CA THR A 97 0.60 3.82 -1.33
C THR A 97 -0.45 4.84 -0.87
N ILE A 98 -0.69 4.96 0.44
CA ILE A 98 -1.60 5.97 0.99
C ILE A 98 -1.00 7.38 0.88
N THR A 99 0.31 7.52 1.10
CA THR A 99 1.00 8.81 1.03
C THR A 99 1.00 9.37 -0.39
N GLU A 100 1.38 8.55 -1.35
CA GLU A 100 1.63 8.94 -2.75
C GLU A 100 0.40 8.76 -3.65
N GLY A 101 -0.50 7.87 -3.27
CA GLY A 101 -1.63 7.43 -4.09
C GLY A 101 -1.20 6.41 -5.15
N ILE A 102 -2.10 6.16 -6.09
CA ILE A 102 -1.85 5.34 -7.28
C ILE A 102 -2.15 6.21 -8.50
N ARG A 103 -1.10 6.58 -9.23
CA ARG A 103 -1.19 7.50 -10.37
C ARG A 103 -2.19 6.98 -11.41
N TRP A 104 -2.86 7.91 -12.09
CA TRP A 104 -3.91 7.69 -13.10
C TRP A 104 -5.26 7.15 -12.58
N THR A 105 -5.35 6.82 -11.30
CA THR A 105 -6.56 6.23 -10.70
C THR A 105 -7.26 7.21 -9.75
N GLY A 106 -8.46 6.87 -9.30
CA GLY A 106 -9.15 7.62 -8.25
C GLY A 106 -8.49 7.54 -6.86
N MET A 107 -7.48 6.68 -6.66
CA MET A 107 -6.74 6.56 -5.40
C MET A 107 -5.70 7.68 -5.28
N VAL A 108 -6.16 8.85 -4.84
CA VAL A 108 -5.29 10.02 -4.63
C VAL A 108 -4.42 9.88 -3.38
N GLY A 109 -3.22 10.44 -3.43
CA GLY A 109 -2.30 10.45 -2.29
C GLY A 109 -2.79 11.33 -1.15
N ARG A 110 -2.49 10.93 0.09
CA ARG A 110 -2.84 11.62 1.33
C ARG A 110 -1.62 12.03 2.14
N PRO A 111 -0.74 12.89 1.58
CA PRO A 111 0.40 13.43 2.32
C PRO A 111 -0.05 14.39 3.43
N ASP A 112 -1.28 14.91 3.35
CA ASP A 112 -1.93 15.78 4.33
C ASP A 112 -2.26 15.08 5.66
N LEU A 113 -2.43 13.75 5.65
CA LEU A 113 -2.58 12.98 6.88
C LEU A 113 -1.25 12.94 7.65
N SER A 114 -1.27 12.92 8.98
CA SER A 114 -0.03 12.72 9.73
C SER A 114 0.51 11.31 9.48
N GLU A 115 1.81 11.10 9.67
CA GLU A 115 2.40 9.76 9.55
C GLU A 115 1.74 8.75 10.51
N ALA A 116 1.40 9.21 11.71
CA ALA A 116 0.72 8.38 12.70
C ALA A 116 -0.72 8.04 12.27
N ASP A 117 -1.44 8.94 11.58
CA ASP A 117 -2.74 8.63 10.97
C ASP A 117 -2.61 7.61 9.85
N ARG A 118 -1.62 7.78 8.95
CA ARG A 118 -1.36 6.83 7.87
C ARG A 118 -1.05 5.43 8.41
N ARG A 119 -0.21 5.32 9.45
CA ARG A 119 0.08 4.03 10.10
C ARG A 119 -1.14 3.46 10.81
N ALA A 120 -1.97 4.30 11.43
CA ALA A 120 -3.20 3.85 12.10
C ALA A 120 -4.23 3.31 11.10
N VAL A 121 -4.47 3.99 9.98
CA VAL A 121 -5.40 3.51 8.96
C VAL A 121 -4.88 2.25 8.27
N VAL A 122 -3.56 2.08 8.10
CA VAL A 122 -2.98 0.81 7.63
C VAL A 122 -3.35 -0.35 8.54
N ARG A 123 -3.15 -0.21 9.86
CA ARG A 123 -3.56 -1.25 10.82
C ARG A 123 -5.06 -1.55 10.75
N TYR A 124 -5.89 -0.54 10.54
CA TYR A 124 -7.33 -0.75 10.35
C TYR A 124 -7.64 -1.50 9.05
N ILE A 125 -7.00 -1.15 7.93
CA ILE A 125 -7.14 -1.84 6.64
C ILE A 125 -6.76 -3.32 6.75
N GLU A 126 -5.69 -3.63 7.49
CA GLU A 126 -5.23 -5.00 7.72
C GLU A 126 -6.31 -5.88 8.39
N THR A 127 -7.23 -5.28 9.17
CA THR A 127 -8.32 -6.03 9.82
C THR A 127 -9.39 -6.55 8.86
N PHE A 128 -9.46 -6.05 7.62
CA PHE A 128 -10.45 -6.53 6.65
C PHE A 128 -10.16 -7.93 6.12
N SER A 129 -8.93 -8.44 6.27
CA SER A 129 -8.54 -9.76 5.77
C SER A 129 -7.98 -10.64 6.88
N PRO A 130 -8.45 -11.89 7.03
CA PRO A 130 -7.91 -12.83 8.01
C PRO A 130 -6.46 -13.24 7.70
N ARG A 131 -5.94 -12.96 6.49
CA ARG A 131 -4.54 -13.24 6.16
C ARG A 131 -3.58 -12.47 7.08
N PHE A 132 -3.90 -11.23 7.45
CA PHE A 132 -3.02 -10.43 8.30
C PHE A 132 -2.93 -10.92 9.75
N THR A 133 -3.85 -11.79 10.19
CA THR A 133 -3.76 -12.44 11.50
C THR A 133 -3.03 -13.79 11.43
N GLY A 134 -3.18 -14.52 10.33
CA GLY A 134 -2.61 -15.87 10.15
C GLY A 134 -1.25 -15.93 9.44
N GLU A 135 -0.86 -14.88 8.72
CA GLU A 135 0.35 -14.86 7.90
C GLU A 135 1.25 -13.69 8.27
N ARG A 136 2.55 -13.85 8.05
CA ARG A 136 3.53 -12.75 8.11
C ARG A 136 4.04 -12.47 6.70
N PRO A 137 4.28 -11.19 6.34
CA PRO A 137 4.93 -10.87 5.08
C PRO A 137 6.30 -11.57 5.00
N SER A 138 6.60 -12.16 3.84
CA SER A 138 7.96 -12.62 3.52
C SER A 138 8.93 -11.44 3.48
N SER A 139 10.23 -11.73 3.56
CA SER A 139 11.27 -10.70 3.43
C SER A 139 11.10 -9.88 2.15
N SER A 140 11.39 -8.59 2.23
CA SER A 140 11.36 -7.71 1.05
C SER A 140 12.37 -8.18 0.00
N VAL A 141 11.95 -8.12 -1.26
CA VAL A 141 12.81 -8.30 -2.43
C VAL A 141 13.88 -7.20 -2.40
N ALA A 142 15.14 -7.61 -2.48
CA ALA A 142 16.26 -6.68 -2.58
C ALA A 142 16.20 -5.96 -3.93
N VAL A 143 16.40 -4.65 -3.91
CA VAL A 143 16.64 -3.85 -5.12
C VAL A 143 18.12 -3.51 -5.13
N PRO A 144 18.97 -4.29 -5.82
CA PRO A 144 20.39 -3.98 -5.87
C PRO A 144 20.62 -2.67 -6.63
N PRO A 145 21.72 -1.96 -6.37
CA PRO A 145 22.06 -0.75 -7.10
C PRO A 145 22.01 -0.96 -8.62
N ALA A 146 21.43 0.01 -9.32
CA ALA A 146 21.34 -0.05 -10.77
C ALA A 146 22.76 -0.09 -11.38
N PRO A 147 23.09 -1.05 -12.26
CA PRO A 147 24.36 -1.04 -12.96
C PRO A 147 24.45 0.17 -13.90
N PRO A 148 25.65 0.62 -14.30
CA PRO A 148 25.76 1.71 -15.27
C PRO A 148 24.97 1.43 -16.54
N GLU A 149 24.17 2.41 -16.97
CA GLU A 149 23.40 2.32 -18.20
C GLU A 149 24.35 2.29 -19.41
N SER A 150 24.05 1.41 -20.37
CA SER A 150 24.78 1.32 -21.63
C SER A 150 23.86 0.91 -22.78
N PRO A 151 24.18 1.25 -24.04
CA PRO A 151 23.41 0.81 -25.20
C PRO A 151 23.22 -0.72 -25.25
N ASP A 152 24.24 -1.49 -24.87
CA ASP A 152 24.17 -2.95 -24.82
C ASP A 152 23.17 -3.47 -23.79
N LEU A 153 23.08 -2.81 -22.63
CA LEU A 153 22.15 -3.17 -21.56
C LEU A 153 20.71 -2.81 -21.94
N VAL A 154 20.50 -1.68 -22.60
CA VAL A 154 19.19 -1.31 -23.20
C VAL A 154 18.78 -2.34 -24.26
N ALA A 155 19.71 -2.73 -25.14
CA ALA A 155 19.47 -3.74 -26.17
C ALA A 155 19.17 -5.13 -25.58
N GLN A 156 19.84 -5.50 -24.47
CA GLN A 156 19.52 -6.71 -23.70
C GLN A 156 18.09 -6.65 -23.15
N GLY A 157 17.69 -5.55 -22.54
CA GLY A 157 16.32 -5.35 -22.07
C GLY A 157 15.29 -5.50 -23.19
N GLY A 158 15.58 -4.99 -24.38
CA GLY A 158 14.70 -5.15 -25.54
C GLY A 158 14.58 -6.59 -26.04
N ARG A 159 15.63 -7.42 -25.89
CA ARG A 159 15.54 -8.87 -26.17
C ARG A 159 14.70 -9.57 -25.10
N LEU A 160 14.99 -9.34 -23.83
CA LEU A 160 14.24 -9.88 -22.69
C LEU A 160 12.75 -9.53 -22.76
N TYR A 161 12.40 -8.31 -23.19
CA TYR A 161 11.00 -7.91 -23.34
C TYR A 161 10.25 -8.77 -24.36
N ARG A 162 10.91 -9.19 -25.44
CA ARG A 162 10.34 -10.09 -26.44
C ARG A 162 10.33 -11.54 -25.94
N ASP A 163 11.44 -11.99 -25.37
CA ASP A 163 11.64 -13.38 -24.95
C ASP A 163 10.72 -13.75 -23.76
N ALA A 164 10.51 -12.82 -22.84
CA ALA A 164 9.52 -12.94 -21.76
C ALA A 164 8.07 -12.65 -22.22
N GLU A 165 7.87 -12.42 -23.52
CA GLU A 165 6.57 -12.21 -24.16
C GLU A 165 5.76 -11.03 -23.56
N CYS A 166 6.44 -10.03 -22.98
CA CYS A 166 5.80 -8.83 -22.41
C CYS A 166 4.89 -8.14 -23.43
N GLY A 167 5.28 -8.17 -24.71
CA GLY A 167 4.52 -7.63 -25.84
C GLY A 167 3.16 -8.29 -26.08
N LYS A 168 2.91 -9.53 -25.62
CA LYS A 168 1.58 -10.16 -25.75
C LYS A 168 0.49 -9.34 -25.05
N CYS A 169 0.84 -8.73 -23.93
CA CYS A 169 -0.06 -7.89 -23.14
C CYS A 169 0.20 -6.40 -23.41
N HIS A 170 1.45 -5.98 -23.36
CA HIS A 170 1.81 -4.57 -23.44
C HIS A 170 2.02 -4.06 -24.88
N GLY A 171 1.98 -4.92 -25.90
CA GLY A 171 2.31 -4.59 -27.29
C GLY A 171 3.82 -4.43 -27.51
N ASP A 172 4.31 -4.63 -28.73
CA ASP A 172 5.75 -4.59 -29.02
C ASP A 172 6.40 -3.23 -28.75
N ARG A 173 5.58 -2.17 -28.71
CA ARG A 173 6.00 -0.79 -28.39
C ARG A 173 5.59 -0.35 -27.00
N GLY A 174 5.12 -1.26 -26.14
CA GLY A 174 4.74 -0.98 -24.77
C GLY A 174 3.46 -0.15 -24.59
N ARG A 175 2.59 -0.03 -25.61
CA ARG A 175 1.40 0.85 -25.57
C ARG A 175 0.18 0.28 -24.84
N GLY A 176 0.28 -0.94 -24.32
CA GLY A 176 -0.82 -1.64 -23.67
C GLY A 176 -1.86 -2.21 -24.65
N ASP A 177 -1.46 -2.39 -25.91
CA ASP A 177 -2.29 -2.79 -27.06
C ASP A 177 -1.91 -4.18 -27.60
N GLY A 178 -1.26 -5.01 -26.79
CA GLY A 178 -0.91 -6.38 -27.18
C GLY A 178 -2.13 -7.25 -27.46
N ALA A 179 -1.95 -8.30 -28.27
CA ALA A 179 -3.04 -9.18 -28.71
C ALA A 179 -3.85 -9.83 -27.56
N SER A 180 -3.23 -10.01 -26.40
CA SER A 180 -3.88 -10.56 -25.21
C SER A 180 -4.55 -9.49 -24.34
N ALA A 181 -4.35 -8.19 -24.59
CA ALA A 181 -4.90 -7.10 -23.78
C ALA A 181 -6.44 -7.01 -23.79
N PRO A 182 -7.15 -7.23 -24.93
CA PRO A 182 -8.60 -7.18 -24.95
C PRO A 182 -9.22 -8.27 -24.06
N GLY A 183 -10.24 -7.89 -23.27
CA GLY A 183 -11.00 -8.86 -22.46
C GLY A 183 -10.30 -9.35 -21.20
N MET A 184 -9.08 -8.89 -20.90
CA MET A 184 -8.40 -9.22 -19.64
C MET A 184 -9.23 -8.85 -18.42
N LYS A 185 -9.20 -9.73 -17.43
CA LYS A 185 -9.87 -9.57 -16.15
C LYS A 185 -8.89 -9.71 -15.00
N ASP A 186 -9.17 -9.00 -13.93
CA ASP A 186 -8.51 -9.22 -12.64
C ASP A 186 -9.15 -10.40 -11.89
N ASP A 187 -8.60 -10.76 -10.72
CA ASP A 187 -9.07 -11.91 -9.93
C ASP A 187 -10.50 -11.74 -9.38
N TRP A 188 -11.11 -10.55 -9.54
CA TRP A 188 -12.50 -10.27 -9.18
C TRP A 188 -13.41 -10.26 -10.41
N GLY A 189 -12.88 -10.58 -11.59
CA GLY A 189 -13.62 -10.61 -12.84
C GLY A 189 -13.81 -9.23 -13.49
N TRP A 190 -13.21 -8.18 -12.94
CA TRP A 190 -13.34 -6.82 -13.50
C TRP A 190 -12.38 -6.62 -14.65
N PRO A 191 -12.77 -5.83 -15.68
CA PRO A 191 -11.86 -5.47 -16.76
C PRO A 191 -10.59 -4.83 -16.21
N THR A 192 -9.44 -5.39 -16.58
CA THR A 192 -8.12 -4.82 -16.29
C THR A 192 -7.37 -4.63 -17.60
N ARG A 193 -6.59 -3.57 -17.71
CA ARG A 193 -5.82 -3.28 -18.93
C ARG A 193 -4.35 -3.09 -18.59
N PRO A 194 -3.44 -3.62 -19.41
CA PRO A 194 -2.03 -3.27 -19.36
C PRO A 194 -1.87 -1.75 -19.45
N THR A 195 -0.96 -1.19 -18.64
CA THR A 195 -0.63 0.23 -18.71
C THR A 195 0.14 0.51 -20.00
N ASP A 196 -0.11 1.66 -20.62
CA ASP A 196 0.77 2.22 -21.65
C ASP A 196 2.10 2.63 -20.99
N LEU A 197 3.12 1.82 -21.22
CA LEU A 197 4.47 1.95 -20.67
C LEU A 197 5.26 3.08 -21.32
N THR A 198 4.74 3.71 -22.38
CA THR A 198 5.36 4.89 -23.02
C THR A 198 5.09 6.18 -22.26
N TRP A 199 4.30 6.16 -21.18
CA TRP A 199 4.00 7.32 -20.34
C TRP A 199 4.72 7.30 -19.00
N ARG A 200 5.04 8.49 -18.50
CA ARG A 200 5.43 8.71 -17.11
C ARG A 200 4.57 9.79 -16.46
N PRO A 201 4.18 9.63 -15.18
CA PRO A 201 4.48 8.49 -14.30
C PRO A 201 3.71 7.20 -14.60
N LEU A 202 4.21 6.05 -14.14
CA LEU A 202 3.42 4.82 -14.09
C LEU A 202 2.56 4.80 -12.81
N LYS A 203 1.68 3.81 -12.64
CA LYS A 203 0.76 3.70 -11.49
C LYS A 203 1.46 3.75 -10.12
N ARG A 204 2.65 3.12 -9.99
CA ARG A 204 3.47 3.14 -8.76
C ARG A 204 4.34 4.41 -8.64
N GLY A 205 4.40 5.25 -9.67
CA GLY A 205 5.38 6.35 -9.80
C GLY A 205 6.37 6.12 -10.94
N SER A 206 7.38 6.98 -11.06
CA SER A 206 8.40 6.94 -12.12
C SER A 206 9.79 6.54 -11.64
N THR A 207 9.96 6.14 -10.38
CA THR A 207 11.29 5.78 -9.89
C THR A 207 11.74 4.47 -10.56
N PRO A 208 13.00 4.37 -11.03
CA PRO A 208 13.53 3.14 -11.61
C PRO A 208 13.36 1.93 -10.66
N ASP A 209 13.62 2.11 -9.37
CA ASP A 209 13.39 1.11 -8.31
C ASP A 209 11.93 0.65 -8.22
N GLY A 210 10.99 1.57 -8.41
CA GLY A 210 9.56 1.25 -8.43
C GLY A 210 9.18 0.39 -9.63
N THR A 211 9.77 0.67 -10.79
CA THR A 211 9.61 -0.17 -11.99
C THR A 211 10.25 -1.53 -11.80
N TYR A 212 11.47 -1.58 -11.26
CA TYR A 212 12.17 -2.82 -10.88
C TYR A 212 11.28 -3.68 -9.97
N LEU A 213 10.78 -3.11 -8.87
CA LEU A 213 9.91 -3.84 -7.93
C LEU A 213 8.61 -4.31 -8.58
N THR A 214 8.07 -3.56 -9.53
CA THR A 214 6.84 -3.98 -10.23
C THR A 214 7.08 -5.22 -11.10
N ILE A 215 8.23 -5.29 -11.78
CA ILE A 215 8.64 -6.46 -12.57
C ILE A 215 8.97 -7.63 -11.64
N ALA A 216 9.77 -7.39 -10.60
CA ALA A 216 10.24 -8.42 -9.68
C ALA A 216 9.11 -9.03 -8.84
N THR A 217 8.16 -8.23 -8.36
CA THR A 217 7.10 -8.70 -7.43
C THR A 217 5.78 -9.06 -8.11
N GLY A 218 5.60 -8.63 -9.37
CA GLY A 218 4.34 -8.72 -10.09
C GLY A 218 3.21 -7.88 -9.47
N LEU A 219 2.04 -7.87 -10.11
CA LEU A 219 0.87 -7.15 -9.61
C LEU A 219 -0.21 -8.14 -9.19
N LEU A 220 -0.14 -8.56 -7.92
CA LEU A 220 -1.04 -9.57 -7.36
C LEU A 220 -2.51 -9.19 -7.56
N GLY A 221 -3.31 -10.18 -7.95
CA GLY A 221 -4.71 -9.98 -8.31
C GLY A 221 -4.92 -9.53 -9.75
N THR A 222 -3.88 -9.53 -10.60
CA THR A 222 -3.98 -9.21 -12.04
C THR A 222 -3.20 -10.22 -12.88
N PRO A 223 -3.41 -10.24 -14.22
CA PRO A 223 -2.63 -11.08 -15.12
C PRO A 223 -1.14 -10.71 -15.26
N MET A 224 -0.62 -9.70 -14.54
CA MET A 224 0.81 -9.34 -14.61
C MET A 224 1.61 -10.15 -13.59
N PRO A 225 2.37 -11.18 -14.02
CA PRO A 225 3.09 -12.07 -13.12
C PRO A 225 4.32 -11.38 -12.50
N SER A 226 4.94 -12.07 -11.56
CA SER A 226 6.28 -11.75 -11.08
C SER A 226 7.32 -12.40 -11.98
N TYR A 227 8.42 -11.69 -12.22
CA TYR A 227 9.58 -12.23 -12.91
C TYR A 227 10.80 -12.42 -11.99
N GLY A 228 10.67 -12.14 -10.70
CA GLY A 228 11.76 -12.16 -9.72
C GLY A 228 12.43 -13.52 -9.55
N ASP A 229 11.71 -14.62 -9.81
CA ASP A 229 12.25 -15.99 -9.75
C ASP A 229 12.76 -16.50 -11.10
N SER A 230 12.56 -15.73 -12.17
CA SER A 230 12.85 -16.13 -13.56
C SER A 230 13.90 -15.28 -14.25
N LEU A 231 14.21 -14.10 -13.70
CA LEU A 231 15.18 -13.16 -14.24
C LEU A 231 16.16 -12.76 -13.16
N GLU A 232 17.43 -12.67 -13.53
CA GLU A 232 18.48 -12.14 -12.67
C GLU A 232 18.27 -10.64 -12.42
N SER A 233 18.80 -10.14 -11.30
CA SER A 233 18.66 -8.72 -10.94
C SER A 233 19.17 -7.77 -12.03
N ARG A 234 20.27 -8.12 -12.70
CA ARG A 234 20.82 -7.34 -13.82
C ARG A 234 19.90 -7.32 -15.03
N GLU A 235 19.17 -8.40 -15.27
CA GLU A 235 18.22 -8.53 -16.38
C GLU A 235 16.95 -7.70 -16.14
N ILE A 236 16.48 -7.67 -14.89
CA ILE A 236 15.38 -6.77 -14.51
C ILE A 236 15.81 -5.30 -14.69
N TRP A 237 17.05 -4.94 -14.32
CA TRP A 237 17.57 -3.59 -14.61
C TRP A 237 17.68 -3.30 -16.10
N ALA A 238 18.09 -4.28 -16.92
CA ALA A 238 18.10 -4.16 -18.38
C ALA A 238 16.68 -3.86 -18.92
N LEU A 239 15.66 -4.57 -18.43
CA LEU A 239 14.26 -4.28 -18.75
C LEU A 239 13.86 -2.86 -18.33
N VAL A 240 14.24 -2.41 -17.14
CA VAL A 240 13.94 -1.03 -16.69
C VAL A 240 14.51 0.00 -17.67
N TYR A 241 15.77 -0.14 -18.09
CA TYR A 241 16.38 0.77 -19.07
C TYR A 241 15.70 0.71 -20.43
N TYR A 242 15.36 -0.49 -20.91
CA TYR A 242 14.59 -0.63 -22.14
C TYR A 242 13.23 0.09 -22.03
N LEU A 243 12.50 -0.08 -20.93
CA LEU A 243 11.22 0.60 -20.71
C LEU A 243 11.35 2.13 -20.60
N GLU A 244 12.46 2.66 -20.10
CA GLU A 244 12.74 4.10 -20.12
C GLU A 244 13.07 4.60 -21.54
N SER A 245 13.71 3.79 -22.37
CA SER A 245 13.99 4.11 -23.79
C SER A 245 12.72 4.20 -24.64
N LEU A 246 11.62 3.58 -24.21
CA LEU A 246 10.33 3.63 -24.88
C LEU A 246 9.53 4.91 -24.60
N VAL A 247 10.01 5.81 -23.73
CA VAL A 247 9.26 7.00 -23.28
C VAL A 247 9.69 8.24 -24.06
N PRO A 248 8.85 8.78 -24.96
CA PRO A 248 9.10 10.06 -25.61
C PRO A 248 9.16 11.21 -24.59
N ALA A 249 9.85 12.30 -24.93
CA ALA A 249 10.01 13.45 -24.04
C ALA A 249 8.65 14.06 -23.66
N GLU A 250 7.73 14.16 -24.61
CA GLU A 250 6.37 14.68 -24.44
C GLU A 250 5.48 13.83 -23.52
N HIS A 251 5.83 12.56 -23.33
CA HIS A 251 5.11 11.65 -22.43
C HIS A 251 5.68 11.64 -21.01
N ARG A 252 6.71 12.43 -20.72
CA ARG A 252 7.21 12.66 -19.36
C ARG A 252 6.46 13.81 -18.71
N LEU A 253 5.34 13.48 -18.08
CA LEU A 253 4.47 14.46 -17.44
C LEU A 253 4.97 14.84 -16.04
N SER A 254 4.66 16.07 -15.63
CA SER A 254 4.94 16.55 -14.27
C SER A 254 4.28 15.63 -13.23
N PRO A 255 5.01 15.18 -12.19
CA PRO A 255 4.45 14.39 -11.09
C PRO A 255 3.33 15.10 -10.32
N LEU A 256 3.31 16.44 -10.35
CA LEU A 256 2.31 17.26 -9.63
C LEU A 256 1.02 17.47 -10.43
N ARG A 257 1.02 17.13 -11.72
CA ARG A 257 -0.18 17.24 -12.56
C ARG A 257 -1.17 16.15 -12.17
N PRO A 258 -2.47 16.44 -11.97
CA PRO A 258 -3.50 15.42 -11.87
C PRO A 258 -3.63 14.65 -13.19
N LEU A 259 -3.61 13.32 -13.13
CA LEU A 259 -3.65 12.45 -14.31
C LEU A 259 -4.81 11.45 -14.25
N GLY A 260 -5.35 11.08 -15.41
CA GLY A 260 -6.44 10.11 -15.51
C GLY A 260 -7.59 10.46 -14.59
N GLU A 261 -7.89 9.56 -13.65
CA GLU A 261 -9.03 9.68 -12.74
C GLU A 261 -8.73 10.47 -11.45
N GLU A 262 -7.51 10.96 -11.27
CA GLU A 262 -7.08 11.64 -10.03
C GLU A 262 -7.89 12.91 -9.76
N GLN A 263 -8.28 13.67 -10.79
CA GLN A 263 -9.08 14.87 -10.62
C GLN A 263 -10.45 14.54 -10.01
N ALA A 264 -11.09 13.47 -10.49
CA ALA A 264 -12.34 12.97 -9.92
C ALA A 264 -12.13 12.40 -8.51
N GLY A 265 -11.01 11.72 -8.25
CA GLY A 265 -10.64 11.26 -6.91
C GLY A 265 -10.54 12.40 -5.89
N TRP A 266 -9.83 13.48 -6.25
CA TRP A 266 -9.73 14.67 -5.40
C TRP A 266 -11.07 15.35 -5.16
N MET A 267 -11.92 15.42 -6.18
CA MET A 267 -13.28 15.96 -6.05
C MET A 267 -14.10 15.16 -5.03
N VAL A 268 -14.09 13.82 -5.12
CA VAL A 268 -14.82 12.94 -4.19
C VAL A 268 -14.35 13.15 -2.75
N ILE A 269 -13.04 13.18 -2.51
CA ILE A 269 -12.48 13.38 -1.16
C ILE A 269 -12.89 14.74 -0.58
N ARG A 270 -12.78 15.82 -1.38
CA ARG A 270 -13.17 17.17 -0.93
C ARG A 270 -14.66 17.25 -0.60
N MET A 271 -15.52 16.71 -1.47
CA MET A 271 -16.97 16.71 -1.25
C MET A 271 -17.36 15.89 -0.03
N HIS A 272 -16.78 14.71 0.15
CA HIS A 272 -17.06 13.87 1.32
C HIS A 272 -16.59 14.53 2.62
N GLY A 273 -15.41 15.15 2.62
CA GLY A 273 -14.91 15.91 3.78
C GLY A 273 -15.80 17.09 4.17
N MET A 274 -16.41 17.78 3.20
CA MET A 274 -17.38 18.86 3.44
C MET A 274 -18.72 18.35 4.01
N MET A 275 -19.08 17.08 3.75
CA MET A 275 -20.30 16.43 4.24
C MET A 275 -20.10 15.71 5.59
N GLY A 276 -18.97 15.93 6.28
CA GLY A 276 -18.66 15.37 7.59
C GLY A 276 -19.74 15.67 8.68
N PRO A 277 -19.62 15.07 9.87
CA PRO A 277 -20.71 14.91 10.85
C PRO A 277 -21.41 16.21 11.32
N GLY A 278 -20.86 17.39 11.01
CA GLY A 278 -21.49 18.68 11.27
C GLY A 278 -22.68 19.02 10.35
N MET A 279 -22.75 18.49 9.12
CA MET A 279 -23.81 18.83 8.16
C MET A 279 -24.99 17.84 8.17
N MET A 280 -24.76 16.57 8.53
CA MET A 280 -25.86 15.61 8.73
C MET A 280 -26.76 15.95 9.93
N ARG A 281 -26.28 16.74 10.91
CA ARG A 281 -27.12 17.27 12.01
C ARG A 281 -27.95 18.51 11.61
N ARG A 282 -27.79 19.03 10.39
CA ARG A 282 -28.43 20.27 9.91
C ARG A 282 -29.29 20.10 8.65
N MET A 283 -29.67 18.87 8.30
CA MET A 283 -30.77 18.70 7.34
C MET A 283 -32.09 19.07 8.03
N PRO A 284 -32.83 20.09 7.56
CA PRO A 284 -34.18 20.32 8.04
C PRO A 284 -35.01 19.09 7.72
N ARG A 285 -35.72 18.54 8.71
CA ARG A 285 -36.71 17.48 8.46
C ARG A 285 -37.71 18.02 7.44
N MET A 286 -37.75 17.43 6.24
CA MET A 286 -38.82 17.70 5.29
C MET A 286 -40.15 17.32 5.97
N PRO A 287 -41.19 18.17 5.90
CA PRO A 287 -42.49 17.82 6.42
C PRO A 287 -43.05 16.69 5.56
N MET A 288 -43.45 15.60 6.21
CA MET A 288 -44.27 14.56 5.57
C MET A 288 -45.58 15.19 5.12
N MET A 289 -45.82 15.24 3.82
CA MET A 289 -47.14 15.53 3.27
C MET A 289 -48.08 14.38 3.64
N ARG A 290 -49.22 14.72 4.24
CA ARG A 290 -50.39 13.86 4.38
C ARG A 290 -51.24 13.94 3.12
#